data_AF-A0A1A8VTW0-F1
#
_entry.id   AF-A0A1A8VTW0-F1
#
_cell.length_a   1.000
_cell.length_b   1.000
_cell.length_c   1.000
_cell.angle_alpha   90.00
_cell.angle_beta   90.00
_cell.angle_gamma   90.00
#
_symmetry.space_group_name_H-M   'P 1'
#
loop_
_entity.id
_entity.type
_entity.pdbx_description
1 polymer ?
#
loop_
_entity_poly.entity_id
_entity_poly.type
_entity_poly.pdbx_seq_one_letter_code
_entity_poly.pdbx_strand_id
1 'polypeptide(L)'
;MSGKYKLIFHNIRNRDVLKKAKNEYTVEKVIRTFYYSTKFISNSLKEGGTTISEGSSGKAFCSVTNKNGKNNYKDIKVIESEREGEEAAEEINQNEIISVDFEGTNLGKYGKVCIMQIYLEKRNIGELPQQNLEKYYIFDLLKVSVINSVKKIIENKKTLKLVHDCREDSSALYNQLGIKFKNVYDTSRAHMLLMEKKKEKDIYQISFSQLIHDYLGIKDECLSTIKKEMYKNEKIWEIRPLHKMSIVYALKNVKYLLPLYEKFNKMLPKEEVLEKSKDFINYCFLNSRYKLPTDLAKRGNIVEAMLVSKSIINCVFKLNSTRKGIACTPSSIAQFRNVNVGDIVLCVVSNKSIDQKILYLCKHDDVYDYWNLKERPRGKFKPSIHEIETDPMIKFCDEENIT
;
A
#
# COMPACT_ATOMS: atom_id res chain seq x y z
N MET A 1 -40.87 25.62 -4.25
CA MET A 1 -41.19 25.23 -2.86
C MET A 1 -40.32 24.03 -2.49
N SER A 2 -39.43 24.19 -1.51
CA SER A 2 -38.43 23.18 -1.12
C SER A 2 -38.98 22.21 -0.07
N GLY A 3 -38.75 20.92 -0.23
CA GLY A 3 -38.95 19.91 0.81
C GLY A 3 -37.62 19.60 1.52
N LYS A 4 -37.50 20.00 2.78
CA LYS A 4 -36.47 19.57 3.74
C LYS A 4 -37.07 18.50 4.64
N TYR A 5 -36.38 17.39 4.86
CA TYR A 5 -36.59 16.57 6.06
C TYR A 5 -35.27 16.45 6.83
N LYS A 6 -35.34 16.89 8.10
CA LYS A 6 -34.30 16.88 9.13
C LYS A 6 -34.76 15.83 10.15
N LEU A 7 -33.97 14.80 10.40
CA LEU A 7 -34.22 13.88 11.53
C LEU A 7 -33.58 14.42 12.80
N ILE A 8 -34.33 14.39 13.89
CA ILE A 8 -33.97 14.78 15.26
C ILE A 8 -33.70 13.50 16.08
N PHE A 9 -32.69 13.58 16.96
CA PHE A 9 -32.27 12.59 17.96
C PHE A 9 -33.38 12.16 18.94
N HIS A 10 -33.27 10.96 19.51
CA HIS A 10 -33.61 10.70 20.92
C HIS A 10 -32.71 9.61 21.54
N ASN A 11 -32.17 9.94 22.72
CA ASN A 11 -31.46 9.08 23.66
C ASN A 11 -32.46 8.22 24.46
N ILE A 12 -32.11 6.97 24.80
CA ILE A 12 -32.47 6.39 26.12
C ILE A 12 -31.28 5.55 26.64
N ARG A 13 -30.76 5.95 27.81
CA ARG A 13 -29.93 5.17 28.74
C ARG A 13 -30.80 4.16 29.46
N ASN A 14 -30.30 2.94 29.68
CA ASN A 14 -30.52 2.28 30.96
C ASN A 14 -29.36 1.33 31.32
N ARG A 15 -28.86 1.51 32.54
CA ARG A 15 -27.92 0.64 33.26
C ARG A 15 -28.73 -0.39 34.04
N ASP A 16 -28.17 -1.58 34.20
CA ASP A 16 -28.12 -2.41 35.44
C ASP A 16 -27.50 -3.77 35.05
N VAL A 17 -26.74 -4.55 35.82
CA VAL A 17 -26.02 -4.44 37.09
C VAL A 17 -24.99 -5.60 37.10
N LEU A 18 -23.74 -5.24 37.37
CA LEU A 18 -22.67 -5.89 38.17
C LEU A 18 -22.62 -7.40 38.52
N LYS A 19 -21.35 -7.90 38.50
CA LYS A 19 -20.64 -8.96 39.29
C LYS A 19 -20.37 -10.28 38.52
N LYS A 20 -19.17 -10.91 38.56
CA LYS A 20 -17.87 -10.71 39.24
C LYS A 20 -16.89 -11.76 38.67
N ALA A 21 -15.63 -11.41 38.39
CA ALA A 21 -14.44 -12.19 38.78
C ALA A 21 -13.14 -11.43 38.41
N LYS A 22 -12.24 -11.38 39.38
CA LYS A 22 -11.00 -10.58 39.44
C LYS A 22 -9.87 -11.20 38.64
N ASN A 23 -8.96 -10.36 38.12
CA ASN A 23 -7.52 -10.67 38.14
C ASN A 23 -6.70 -9.36 38.16
N GLU A 24 -6.22 -9.02 39.36
CA GLU A 24 -5.52 -7.79 39.74
C GLU A 24 -4.02 -7.75 39.35
N TYR A 25 -3.52 -8.68 38.54
CA TYR A 25 -2.08 -8.78 38.24
C TYR A 25 -1.62 -7.98 37.00
N THR A 26 -2.53 -7.31 36.28
CA THR A 26 -2.21 -6.68 34.98
C THR A 26 -2.17 -5.14 35.03
N VAL A 27 -2.64 -4.52 36.12
CA VAL A 27 -2.78 -3.06 36.20
C VAL A 27 -1.49 -2.36 36.66
N GLU A 28 -0.64 -3.02 37.46
CA GLU A 28 0.63 -2.40 37.90
C GLU A 28 1.69 -2.29 36.79
N LYS A 29 1.68 -3.16 35.76
CA LYS A 29 2.66 -3.10 34.67
C LYS A 29 2.37 -1.98 33.65
N VAL A 30 1.09 -1.61 33.52
CA VAL A 30 0.65 -0.49 32.65
C VAL A 30 0.92 0.86 33.32
N ILE A 31 0.72 0.97 34.64
CA ILE A 31 0.99 2.22 35.38
C ILE A 31 2.49 2.50 35.50
N ARG A 32 3.33 1.46 35.64
CA ARG A 32 4.79 1.65 35.74
C ARG A 32 5.45 2.06 34.42
N THR A 33 4.86 1.72 33.27
CA THR A 33 5.33 2.18 31.94
C THR A 33 4.92 3.64 31.67
N PHE A 34 3.79 4.09 32.21
CA PHE A 34 3.33 5.48 32.14
C PHE A 34 4.17 6.45 33.00
N TYR A 35 4.72 5.97 34.13
CA TYR A 35 5.54 6.81 35.02
C TYR A 35 6.97 7.07 34.51
N TYR A 36 7.52 6.22 33.64
CA TYR A 36 8.82 6.48 33.00
C TYR A 36 8.70 7.37 31.75
N SER A 37 7.54 7.41 31.08
CA SER A 37 7.32 8.28 29.92
C SER A 37 6.93 9.71 30.28
N THR A 38 6.46 9.96 31.51
CA THR A 38 6.03 11.29 31.98
C THR A 38 7.17 12.10 32.59
N LYS A 39 8.27 11.47 33.03
CA LYS A 39 9.44 12.17 33.59
C LYS A 39 10.35 12.83 32.54
N PHE A 40 10.16 12.53 31.25
CA PHE A 40 10.88 13.20 30.15
C PHE A 40 10.15 14.42 29.58
N ILE A 41 8.88 14.65 29.98
CA ILE A 41 8.04 15.73 29.44
C ILE A 41 7.78 16.84 30.49
N SER A 42 8.04 16.60 31.78
CA SER A 42 7.70 17.57 32.83
C SER A 42 8.76 18.65 33.15
N ASN A 43 9.87 18.76 32.40
CA ASN A 43 10.92 19.74 32.69
C ASN A 43 10.99 20.95 31.73
N SER A 44 10.02 21.14 30.83
CA SER A 44 10.07 22.27 29.87
C SER A 44 8.83 23.17 29.82
N LEU A 45 7.87 23.01 30.74
CA LEU A 45 6.64 23.82 30.76
C LEU A 45 6.33 24.27 32.20
N LYS A 46 7.06 25.28 32.66
CA LYS A 46 6.52 26.25 33.61
C LYS A 46 6.82 27.64 33.08
N GLU A 47 5.83 28.50 33.28
CA GLU A 47 5.79 29.95 33.03
C GLU A 47 5.33 30.39 31.63
N GLY A 48 4.30 31.25 31.66
CA GLY A 48 3.77 31.97 30.52
C GLY A 48 2.31 31.62 30.21
N GLY A 49 1.37 32.18 30.96
CA GLY A 49 -0.04 32.21 30.57
C GLY A 49 -0.26 33.11 29.33
N THR A 50 -1.44 33.02 28.70
CA THR A 50 -2.49 34.07 28.69
C THR A 50 -3.51 33.80 27.57
N THR A 51 -4.79 33.93 27.94
CA THR A 51 -6.03 34.34 27.22
C THR A 51 -6.44 33.80 25.84
N ILE A 52 -7.72 33.39 25.82
CA ILE A 52 -8.56 33.05 24.68
C ILE A 52 -9.25 34.33 24.17
N SER A 53 -9.31 34.53 22.85
CA SER A 53 -10.36 35.32 22.20
C SER A 53 -10.90 34.59 20.97
N GLU A 54 -12.23 34.49 20.91
CA GLU A 54 -12.99 33.86 19.84
C GLU A 54 -13.20 34.82 18.67
N GLY A 55 -13.05 34.31 17.44
CA GLY A 55 -13.37 35.02 16.21
C GLY A 55 -13.60 34.03 15.07
N SER A 56 -14.80 34.05 14.52
CA SER A 56 -15.42 33.04 13.65
C SER A 56 -15.12 33.24 12.16
N SER A 57 -14.54 32.22 11.52
CA SER A 57 -14.87 31.79 10.14
C SER A 57 -14.06 30.52 9.80
N GLY A 58 -14.77 29.39 9.70
CA GLY A 58 -14.19 28.08 9.47
C GLY A 58 -13.66 27.88 8.05
N LYS A 59 -12.37 28.14 7.85
CA LYS A 59 -11.53 27.47 6.85
C LYS A 59 -10.25 27.05 7.57
N ALA A 60 -10.04 25.74 7.74
CA ALA A 60 -8.78 25.22 8.26
C ALA A 60 -7.69 25.44 7.20
N PHE A 61 -7.10 26.63 7.21
CA PHE A 61 -5.85 26.90 6.52
C PHE A 61 -4.76 26.24 7.36
N CYS A 62 -3.99 25.32 6.80
CA CYS A 62 -2.76 24.85 7.44
C CYS A 62 -1.75 26.00 7.32
N SER A 63 -1.83 26.95 8.25
CA SER A 63 -0.82 27.99 8.39
C SER A 63 0.42 27.35 8.98
N VAL A 64 1.46 27.23 8.16
CA VAL A 64 2.82 26.98 8.66
C VAL A 64 3.31 28.28 9.26
N THR A 65 2.85 28.62 10.47
CA THR A 65 3.46 29.66 11.29
C THR A 65 4.64 29.07 12.03
N ASN A 66 5.81 29.31 11.47
CA ASN A 66 7.08 28.87 12.04
C ASN A 66 7.41 29.78 13.23
N LYS A 67 7.08 29.37 14.46
CA LYS A 67 7.69 29.93 15.67
C LYS A 67 8.68 28.90 16.23
N ASN A 68 9.93 29.07 15.81
CA ASN A 68 11.17 28.56 16.42
C ASN A 68 11.20 27.09 16.87
N GLY A 69 10.93 26.17 15.93
CA GLY A 69 11.46 24.81 15.98
C GLY A 69 12.54 24.65 14.90
N LYS A 70 13.79 24.33 15.28
CA LYS A 70 14.85 23.97 14.32
C LYS A 70 14.40 22.74 13.54
N ASN A 71 14.03 22.92 12.27
CA ASN A 71 13.79 21.81 11.35
C ASN A 71 15.11 21.09 11.05
N ASN A 72 15.23 19.82 11.43
CA ASN A 72 16.43 18.97 11.28
C ASN A 72 16.77 18.54 9.83
N TYR A 73 16.23 19.18 8.79
CA TYR A 73 16.40 18.78 7.38
C TYR A 73 17.64 19.39 6.70
N LYS A 74 18.81 19.40 7.37
CA LYS A 74 19.99 20.12 6.84
C LYS A 74 20.66 19.48 5.62
N ASP A 75 20.45 18.18 5.35
CA ASP A 75 21.13 17.45 4.27
C ASP A 75 20.17 16.82 3.25
N ILE A 76 19.42 17.65 2.51
CA ILE A 76 18.68 17.21 1.31
C ILE A 76 19.46 17.63 0.07
N LYS A 77 19.92 16.67 -0.74
CA LYS A 77 20.56 16.92 -2.04
C LYS A 77 19.58 16.59 -3.18
N VAL A 78 19.24 17.58 -3.99
CA VAL A 78 18.51 17.38 -5.25
C VAL A 78 19.54 17.23 -6.36
N ILE A 79 19.42 16.15 -7.13
CA ILE A 79 20.40 15.74 -8.15
C ILE A 79 19.76 15.90 -9.53
N GLU A 80 20.27 16.83 -10.33
CA GLU A 80 19.74 17.18 -11.65
C GLU A 80 20.79 17.08 -12.77
N SER A 81 22.07 16.94 -12.42
CA SER A 81 23.19 16.84 -13.36
C SER A 81 23.93 15.50 -13.28
N GLU A 82 24.62 15.14 -14.35
CA GLU A 82 25.42 13.91 -14.42
C GLU A 82 26.52 13.89 -13.37
N ARG A 83 27.29 14.99 -13.23
CA ARG A 83 28.38 15.09 -12.26
C ARG A 83 27.91 14.86 -10.82
N GLU A 84 26.83 15.54 -10.41
CA GLU A 84 26.25 15.36 -9.07
C GLU A 84 25.70 13.94 -8.90
N GLY A 85 25.15 13.36 -9.97
CA GLY A 85 24.67 11.98 -9.99
C GLY A 85 25.79 10.98 -9.72
N GLU A 86 26.93 11.13 -10.38
CA GLU A 86 28.08 10.27 -10.21
C GLU A 86 28.67 10.36 -8.79
N GLU A 87 28.89 11.57 -8.29
CA GLU A 87 29.36 11.80 -6.91
C GLU A 87 28.38 11.20 -5.88
N ALA A 88 27.07 11.40 -6.08
CA ALA A 88 26.05 10.82 -5.20
C ALA A 88 26.03 9.29 -5.28
N ALA A 89 26.15 8.70 -6.47
CA ALA A 89 26.16 7.25 -6.64
C ALA A 89 27.36 6.59 -5.98
N GLU A 90 28.55 7.21 -6.05
CA GLU A 90 29.74 6.75 -5.32
C GLU A 90 29.52 6.80 -3.81
N GLU A 91 29.03 7.92 -3.27
CA GLU A 91 28.76 8.07 -1.84
C GLU A 91 27.69 7.07 -1.35
N ILE A 92 26.60 6.90 -2.10
CA ILE A 92 25.48 6.02 -1.76
C ILE A 92 25.92 4.56 -1.74
N ASN A 93 26.69 4.12 -2.75
CA ASN A 93 27.13 2.73 -2.90
C ASN A 93 28.18 2.28 -1.86
N GLN A 94 28.76 3.21 -1.09
CA GLN A 94 29.59 2.88 0.08
C GLN A 94 28.78 2.37 1.27
N ASN A 95 27.45 2.53 1.25
CA ASN A 95 26.58 2.10 2.35
C ASN A 95 26.06 0.68 2.09
N GLU A 96 25.99 -0.11 3.15
CA GLU A 96 25.45 -1.47 3.11
C GLU A 96 23.94 -1.49 2.85
N ILE A 97 23.22 -0.51 3.41
CA ILE A 97 21.75 -0.43 3.37
C ILE A 97 21.34 1.00 3.05
N ILE A 98 20.37 1.14 2.14
CA ILE A 98 19.71 2.40 1.83
C ILE A 98 18.20 2.19 1.73
N SER A 99 17.43 3.22 2.05
CA SER A 99 15.99 3.27 1.80
C SER A 99 15.72 3.98 0.48
N VAL A 100 14.84 3.42 -0.36
CA VAL A 100 14.53 3.96 -1.69
C VAL A 100 13.02 4.01 -1.88
N ASP A 101 12.53 5.02 -2.60
CA ASP A 101 11.16 5.09 -3.11
C ASP A 101 11.17 5.82 -4.48
N PHE A 102 10.08 5.68 -5.24
CA PHE A 102 9.93 6.28 -6.56
C PHE A 102 8.57 6.94 -6.71
N GLU A 103 8.54 8.05 -7.43
CA GLU A 103 7.29 8.76 -7.66
C GLU A 103 7.16 9.19 -9.12
N GLY A 104 5.92 9.22 -9.60
CA GLY A 104 5.64 9.44 -11.01
C GLY A 104 4.16 9.48 -11.36
N THR A 105 3.87 9.77 -12.62
CA THR A 105 2.50 9.79 -13.15
C THR A 105 2.11 8.40 -13.61
N ASN A 106 1.06 7.84 -12.98
CA ASN A 106 0.62 6.46 -13.23
C ASN A 106 1.79 5.46 -13.17
N LEU A 107 2.66 5.61 -12.17
CA LEU A 107 3.91 4.86 -12.01
C LEU A 107 3.69 3.35 -12.27
N GLY A 108 4.56 2.78 -13.12
CA GLY A 108 4.44 1.42 -13.62
C GLY A 108 4.76 1.35 -15.12
N LYS A 109 4.45 0.22 -15.76
CA LYS A 109 4.86 -0.07 -17.15
C LYS A 109 4.49 1.00 -18.19
N TYR A 110 3.28 1.55 -18.12
CA TYR A 110 2.74 2.48 -19.11
C TYR A 110 2.71 3.94 -18.63
N GLY A 111 3.27 4.20 -17.44
CA GLY A 111 3.33 5.53 -16.85
C GLY A 111 4.63 6.22 -17.12
N LYS A 112 4.99 7.11 -16.20
CA LYS A 112 6.24 7.86 -16.23
C LYS A 112 6.82 7.96 -14.83
N VAL A 113 8.02 7.43 -14.63
CA VAL A 113 8.80 7.66 -13.41
C VAL A 113 9.43 9.04 -13.48
N CYS A 114 9.30 9.84 -12.42
CA CYS A 114 9.70 11.23 -12.42
C CYS A 114 10.84 11.52 -11.44
N ILE A 115 10.83 10.88 -10.27
CA ILE A 115 11.88 11.04 -9.26
C ILE A 115 12.17 9.73 -8.54
N MET A 116 13.38 9.62 -8.01
CA MET A 116 13.79 8.59 -7.04
C MET A 116 14.25 9.29 -5.77
N GLN A 117 13.79 8.85 -4.61
CA GLN A 117 14.27 9.36 -3.33
C GLN A 117 15.11 8.30 -2.63
N ILE A 118 16.15 8.75 -1.94
CA ILE A 118 17.00 7.89 -1.12
C ILE A 118 17.16 8.50 0.26
N TYR A 119 17.09 7.65 1.27
CA TYR A 119 17.49 7.96 2.64
C TYR A 119 18.55 6.98 3.12
N LEU A 120 19.56 7.50 3.80
CA LEU A 120 20.58 6.72 4.48
C LEU A 120 21.01 7.41 5.77
N GLU A 121 21.40 6.62 6.76
CA GLU A 121 22.03 7.10 7.99
C GLU A 121 23.52 6.78 7.94
N LYS A 122 24.37 7.80 8.01
CA LYS A 122 25.80 7.59 8.24
C LYS A 122 26.05 7.43 9.74
N ARG A 123 26.55 6.26 10.13
CA ARG A 123 27.12 6.04 11.45
C ARG A 123 28.58 6.45 11.40
N ASN A 124 28.95 7.52 12.11
CA ASN A 124 30.37 7.84 12.29
C ASN A 124 31.00 6.76 13.18
N ILE A 125 31.88 5.95 12.59
CA ILE A 125 32.74 5.03 13.34
C ILE A 125 33.99 5.83 13.70
N GLY A 126 33.97 6.48 14.86
CA GLY A 126 35.06 7.32 15.36
C GLY A 126 34.58 8.29 16.43
N GLU A 127 34.92 7.95 17.68
CA GLU A 127 34.78 8.62 18.99
C GLU A 127 34.01 9.96 19.14
N LEU A 128 33.13 9.99 20.16
CA LEU A 128 32.15 11.02 20.61
C LEU A 128 30.72 10.90 20.03
N PRO A 129 29.68 11.32 20.80
CA PRO A 129 28.41 10.60 20.85
C PRO A 129 27.72 10.57 19.50
N GLN A 130 27.33 9.35 19.11
CA GLN A 130 26.65 8.94 17.88
C GLN A 130 25.65 9.99 17.39
N GLN A 131 26.12 10.93 16.58
CA GLN A 131 25.24 11.73 15.74
C GLN A 131 25.03 10.93 14.47
N ASN A 132 23.90 10.21 14.40
CA ASN A 132 23.44 9.64 13.14
C ASN A 132 23.20 10.82 12.18
N LEU A 133 24.04 10.90 11.15
CA LEU A 133 23.88 11.92 10.13
C LEU A 133 22.88 11.37 9.10
N GLU A 134 21.65 11.88 9.16
CA GLU A 134 20.63 11.59 8.17
C GLU A 134 20.93 12.32 6.86
N LYS A 135 21.01 11.61 5.73
CA LYS A 135 21.12 12.21 4.41
C LYS A 135 19.96 11.79 3.52
N TYR A 136 19.47 12.74 2.74
CA TYR A 136 18.42 12.53 1.76
C TYR A 136 18.89 12.95 0.37
N TYR A 137 18.57 12.13 -0.63
CA TYR A 137 18.79 12.44 -2.04
C TYR A 137 17.48 12.39 -2.80
N ILE A 138 17.30 13.30 -3.75
CA ILE A 138 16.21 13.27 -4.73
C ILE A 138 16.82 13.36 -6.12
N PHE A 139 16.75 12.28 -6.88
CA PHE A 139 17.18 12.26 -8.27
C PHE A 139 16.01 12.65 -9.17
N ASP A 140 16.21 13.66 -10.02
CA ASP A 140 15.24 14.03 -11.05
C ASP A 140 15.34 13.13 -12.28
N LEU A 141 14.53 12.07 -12.34
CA LEU A 141 14.53 11.10 -13.43
C LEU A 141 13.96 11.64 -14.75
N LEU A 142 13.45 12.88 -14.78
CA LEU A 142 13.15 13.57 -16.03
C LEU A 142 14.42 14.06 -16.74
N LYS A 143 15.54 14.13 -16.02
CA LYS A 143 16.85 14.47 -16.58
C LYS A 143 17.56 13.19 -17.01
N VAL A 144 17.71 13.00 -18.33
CA VAL A 144 18.38 11.79 -18.87
C VAL A 144 19.80 11.62 -18.32
N SER A 145 20.48 12.73 -18.04
CA SER A 145 21.83 12.78 -17.47
C SER A 145 21.99 12.04 -16.14
N VAL A 146 20.94 11.88 -15.34
CA VAL A 146 21.05 11.21 -14.02
C VAL A 146 20.71 9.72 -14.06
N ILE A 147 20.16 9.22 -15.17
CA ILE A 147 19.66 7.83 -15.29
C ILE A 147 20.81 6.83 -15.11
N ASN A 148 22.00 7.12 -15.62
CA ASN A 148 23.17 6.25 -15.48
C ASN A 148 23.59 6.08 -14.02
N SER A 149 23.60 7.17 -13.25
CA SER A 149 23.93 7.15 -11.82
C SER A 149 22.87 6.40 -11.01
N VAL A 150 21.60 6.57 -11.35
CA VAL A 150 20.50 5.78 -10.76
C VAL A 150 20.67 4.29 -11.07
N LYS A 151 21.00 3.93 -12.31
CA LYS A 151 21.28 2.54 -12.70
C LYS A 151 22.41 1.95 -11.87
N LYS A 152 23.51 2.69 -11.66
CA LYS A 152 24.65 2.27 -10.81
C LYS A 152 24.22 1.96 -9.38
N ILE A 153 23.33 2.75 -8.79
CA ILE A 153 22.81 2.51 -7.43
C ILE A 153 21.86 1.30 -7.38
N ILE A 154 20.88 1.28 -8.28
CA ILE A 154 19.77 0.32 -8.23
C ILE A 154 20.20 -1.10 -8.65
N GLU A 155 21.14 -1.22 -9.59
CA GLU A 155 21.68 -2.51 -10.03
C GLU A 155 22.82 -3.03 -9.14
N ASN A 156 23.38 -2.21 -8.23
CA ASN A 156 24.44 -2.63 -7.32
C ASN A 156 23.94 -3.72 -6.38
N LYS A 157 24.52 -4.93 -6.48
CA LYS A 157 24.13 -6.08 -5.65
C LYS A 157 24.67 -6.00 -4.22
N LYS A 158 25.70 -5.20 -3.95
CA LYS A 158 26.32 -5.09 -2.62
C LYS A 158 25.46 -4.27 -1.66
N THR A 159 24.88 -3.18 -2.15
CA THR A 159 23.99 -2.32 -1.35
C THR A 159 22.58 -2.91 -1.32
N LEU A 160 22.03 -3.08 -0.13
CA LEU A 160 20.65 -3.50 0.12
C LEU A 160 19.71 -2.31 -0.03
N LYS A 161 18.66 -2.46 -0.85
CA LYS A 161 17.61 -1.44 -0.98
C LYS A 161 16.39 -1.85 -0.19
N LEU A 162 16.02 -1.04 0.80
CA LEU A 162 14.76 -1.14 1.50
C LEU A 162 13.70 -0.36 0.71
N VAL A 163 12.55 -0.98 0.49
CA VAL A 163 11.41 -0.43 -0.25
C VAL A 163 10.10 -0.91 0.36
N HIS A 164 8.99 -0.30 -0.03
CA HIS A 164 7.65 -0.75 0.32
C HIS A 164 6.80 -0.95 -0.94
N ASP A 165 6.41 -2.20 -1.23
CA ASP A 165 5.63 -2.56 -2.41
C ASP A 165 6.27 -2.14 -3.76
N CYS A 166 7.46 -2.67 -4.04
CA CYS A 166 8.28 -2.31 -5.21
C CYS A 166 7.75 -2.79 -6.58
N ARG A 167 6.50 -3.27 -6.67
CA ARG A 167 5.94 -3.82 -7.91
C ARG A 167 5.85 -2.76 -9.01
N GLU A 168 5.22 -1.63 -8.72
CA GLU A 168 5.13 -0.56 -9.73
C GLU A 168 6.49 0.10 -9.99
N ASP A 169 7.35 0.22 -8.97
CA ASP A 169 8.72 0.75 -9.09
C ASP A 169 9.57 -0.11 -10.02
N SER A 170 9.63 -1.42 -9.75
CA SER A 170 10.37 -2.37 -10.57
C SER A 170 9.86 -2.39 -12.01
N SER A 171 8.54 -2.27 -12.20
CA SER A 171 7.94 -2.18 -13.51
C SER A 171 8.36 -0.91 -14.26
N ALA A 172 8.32 0.24 -13.59
CA ALA A 172 8.73 1.51 -14.18
C ALA A 172 10.23 1.50 -14.54
N LEU A 173 11.08 1.07 -13.60
CA LEU A 173 12.53 0.97 -13.80
C LEU A 173 12.88 0.08 -15.00
N TYR A 174 12.28 -1.11 -15.09
CA TYR A 174 12.59 -2.05 -16.15
C TYR A 174 12.02 -1.62 -17.51
N ASN A 175 10.72 -1.31 -17.56
CA ASN A 175 10.01 -1.08 -18.83
C ASN A 175 10.25 0.32 -19.42
N GLN A 176 10.60 1.31 -18.59
CA GLN A 176 10.85 2.68 -19.07
C GLN A 176 12.35 2.98 -19.18
N LEU A 177 13.18 2.49 -18.25
CA LEU A 177 14.60 2.87 -18.15
C LEU A 177 15.57 1.70 -18.43
N GLY A 178 15.10 0.47 -18.59
CA GLY A 178 15.98 -0.70 -18.75
C GLY A 178 16.85 -0.99 -17.52
N ILE A 179 16.42 -0.56 -16.33
CA ILE A 179 17.14 -0.72 -15.07
C ILE A 179 16.57 -1.94 -14.32
N LYS A 180 17.45 -2.83 -13.86
CA LYS A 180 17.05 -4.02 -13.08
C LYS A 180 17.14 -3.74 -11.58
N PHE A 181 16.04 -3.86 -10.86
CA PHE A 181 16.05 -3.71 -9.40
C PHE A 181 16.75 -4.92 -8.75
N LYS A 182 17.88 -4.72 -8.05
CA LYS A 182 18.68 -5.81 -7.45
C LYS A 182 18.78 -5.67 -5.93
N ASN A 183 18.98 -6.78 -5.21
CA ASN A 183 19.18 -6.81 -3.75
C ASN A 183 18.17 -5.94 -2.97
N VAL A 184 16.91 -6.36 -3.04
CA VAL A 184 15.76 -5.61 -2.51
C VAL A 184 15.17 -6.34 -1.31
N TYR A 185 14.92 -5.60 -0.24
CA TYR A 185 14.10 -6.02 0.89
C TYR A 185 12.79 -5.22 0.86
N ASP A 186 11.69 -5.89 0.53
CA ASP A 186 10.37 -5.27 0.48
C ASP A 186 9.64 -5.43 1.82
N THR A 187 9.35 -4.30 2.48
CA THR A 187 8.68 -4.28 3.78
C THR A 187 7.22 -4.75 3.72
N SER A 188 6.53 -4.57 2.58
CA SER A 188 5.18 -5.11 2.36
C SER A 188 5.23 -6.63 2.27
N ARG A 189 6.24 -7.18 1.56
CA ARG A 189 6.43 -8.63 1.49
C ARG A 189 6.87 -9.22 2.83
N ALA A 190 7.72 -8.53 3.58
CA ALA A 190 8.09 -8.92 4.95
C ALA A 190 6.84 -9.04 5.85
N HIS A 191 5.94 -8.06 5.79
CA HIS A 191 4.67 -8.11 6.52
C HIS A 191 3.82 -9.31 6.11
N MET A 192 3.63 -9.54 4.80
CA MET A 192 2.86 -10.68 4.32
C MET A 192 3.44 -12.01 4.80
N LEU A 193 4.76 -12.18 4.73
CA LEU A 193 5.46 -13.38 5.20
C LEU A 193 5.24 -13.60 6.71
N LEU A 194 5.26 -12.52 7.51
CA LEU A 194 4.95 -12.60 8.94
C LEU A 194 3.52 -13.07 9.19
N MET A 195 2.54 -12.59 8.41
CA MET A 195 1.14 -13.01 8.52
C MET A 195 0.95 -14.47 8.10
N GLU A 196 1.62 -14.90 7.02
CA GLU A 196 1.66 -16.30 6.57
C GLU A 196 2.16 -17.22 7.69
N LYS A 197 3.28 -16.87 8.34
CA LYS A 197 3.83 -17.64 9.47
C LYS A 197 2.93 -17.67 10.69
N LYS A 198 2.18 -16.60 10.94
CA LYS A 198 1.16 -16.53 12.00
C LYS A 198 -0.15 -17.25 11.65
N LYS A 199 -0.28 -17.80 10.44
CA LYS A 199 -1.50 -18.46 9.93
C LYS A 199 -2.72 -17.54 9.97
N GLU A 200 -2.50 -16.24 9.75
CA GLU A 200 -3.59 -15.28 9.60
C GLU A 200 -4.36 -15.55 8.31
N LYS A 201 -5.69 -15.46 8.37
CA LYS A 201 -6.56 -15.80 7.22
C LYS A 201 -6.75 -14.63 6.26
N ASP A 202 -6.64 -13.39 6.76
CA ASP A 202 -6.92 -12.18 6.01
C ASP A 202 -5.62 -11.47 5.63
N ILE A 203 -4.81 -12.12 4.79
CA ILE A 203 -3.58 -11.51 4.25
C ILE A 203 -3.96 -10.61 3.08
N TYR A 204 -3.57 -9.34 3.15
CA TYR A 204 -3.81 -8.36 2.10
C TYR A 204 -2.57 -7.49 1.89
N GLN A 205 -2.56 -6.74 0.79
CA GLN A 205 -1.55 -5.72 0.56
C GLN A 205 -1.70 -4.57 1.57
N ILE A 206 -0.85 -4.54 2.60
CA ILE A 206 -0.78 -3.44 3.57
C ILE A 206 -0.25 -2.15 2.92
N SER A 207 -0.79 -1.01 3.34
CA SER A 207 -0.30 0.32 2.89
C SER A 207 0.85 0.81 3.77
N PHE A 208 1.73 1.66 3.24
CA PHE A 208 2.85 2.22 3.99
C PHE A 208 2.41 2.94 5.27
N SER A 209 1.37 3.79 5.18
CA SER A 209 0.82 4.51 6.33
C SER A 209 0.28 3.58 7.42
N GLN A 210 -0.38 2.48 7.03
CA GLN A 210 -0.84 1.47 7.97
C GLN A 210 0.34 0.73 8.60
N LEU A 211 1.35 0.39 7.80
CA LEU A 211 2.54 -0.32 8.24
C LEU A 211 3.35 0.48 9.28
N ILE A 212 3.60 1.77 9.05
CA ILE A 212 4.28 2.62 10.04
C ILE A 212 3.45 2.83 11.31
N HIS A 213 2.13 2.88 11.19
CA HIS A 213 1.25 2.97 12.35
C HIS A 213 1.36 1.71 13.21
N ASP A 214 1.20 0.53 12.60
CA ASP A 214 1.10 -0.73 13.33
C ASP A 214 2.43 -1.16 13.95
N TYR A 215 3.55 -0.86 13.29
CA TYR A 215 4.86 -1.31 13.75
C TYR A 215 5.66 -0.24 14.48
N LEU A 216 5.47 1.05 14.16
CA LEU A 216 6.22 2.16 14.77
C LEU A 216 5.36 3.05 15.67
N GLY A 217 4.03 2.91 15.68
CA GLY A 217 3.12 3.78 16.43
C GLY A 217 3.00 5.18 15.84
N ILE A 218 3.43 5.39 14.59
CA ILE A 218 3.46 6.70 13.94
C ILE A 218 2.17 6.90 13.16
N LYS A 219 1.36 7.86 13.59
CA LYS A 219 0.18 8.33 12.84
C LYS A 219 0.49 9.68 12.19
N ASP A 220 0.77 9.66 10.90
CA ASP A 220 1.09 10.87 10.13
C ASP A 220 -0.12 11.31 9.30
N GLU A 221 -1.01 12.10 9.90
CA GLU A 221 -2.20 12.62 9.22
C GLU A 221 -1.84 13.55 8.04
N CYS A 222 -0.65 14.16 8.09
CA CYS A 222 -0.12 15.00 7.03
C CYS A 222 0.16 14.17 5.76
N LEU A 223 0.75 12.98 5.86
CA LEU A 223 0.93 12.08 4.71
C LEU A 223 -0.40 11.79 3.98
N SER A 224 -1.46 11.52 4.75
CA SER A 224 -2.78 11.21 4.17
C SER A 224 -3.41 12.42 3.47
N THR A 225 -3.26 13.61 4.05
CA THR A 225 -3.79 14.87 3.50
C THR A 225 -3.04 15.27 2.23
N ILE A 226 -1.71 15.23 2.26
CA ILE A 226 -0.88 15.52 1.10
C ILE A 226 -1.25 14.57 -0.03
N LYS A 227 -1.29 13.27 0.24
CA LYS A 227 -1.64 12.26 -0.77
C LYS A 227 -2.98 12.53 -1.45
N LYS A 228 -4.02 12.93 -0.69
CA LYS A 228 -5.33 13.31 -1.25
C LYS A 228 -5.25 14.52 -2.18
N GLU A 229 -4.50 15.55 -1.78
CA GLU A 229 -4.30 16.74 -2.63
C GLU A 229 -3.50 16.40 -3.89
N MET A 230 -2.49 15.53 -3.79
CA MET A 230 -1.70 15.07 -4.92
C MET A 230 -2.54 14.27 -5.93
N TYR A 231 -3.52 13.48 -5.48
CA TYR A 231 -4.44 12.77 -6.37
C TYR A 231 -5.33 13.67 -7.22
N LYS A 232 -5.45 14.97 -6.91
CA LYS A 232 -6.18 15.92 -7.76
C LYS A 232 -5.42 16.25 -9.05
N ASN A 233 -4.11 16.07 -9.06
CA ASN A 233 -3.27 16.33 -10.22
C ASN A 233 -2.31 15.16 -10.45
N GLU A 234 -2.70 14.24 -11.35
CA GLU A 234 -1.90 13.07 -11.70
C GLU A 234 -0.49 13.42 -12.24
N LYS A 235 -0.29 14.65 -12.72
CA LYS A 235 0.99 15.15 -13.26
C LYS A 235 1.83 15.94 -12.27
N ILE A 236 1.46 15.97 -10.99
CA ILE A 236 2.18 16.75 -9.97
C ILE A 236 3.68 16.42 -9.89
N TRP A 237 4.05 15.17 -10.16
CA TRP A 237 5.43 14.70 -10.15
C TRP A 237 6.23 15.10 -11.39
N GLU A 238 5.56 15.52 -12.47
CA GLU A 238 6.21 16.04 -13.68
C GLU A 238 6.58 17.53 -13.58
N ILE A 239 5.96 18.26 -12.64
CA ILE A 239 6.15 19.71 -12.50
C ILE A 239 7.52 20.02 -11.87
N ARG A 240 8.22 21.02 -12.41
CA ARG A 240 9.48 21.55 -11.88
C ARG A 240 9.41 23.07 -11.67
N PRO A 241 10.01 23.62 -10.59
CA PRO A 241 10.61 22.89 -9.47
C PRO A 241 9.54 22.08 -8.68
N LEU A 242 9.97 21.03 -7.97
CA LEU A 242 9.06 20.22 -7.16
C LEU A 242 8.39 21.07 -6.08
N HIS A 243 7.08 20.87 -5.89
CA HIS A 243 6.37 21.55 -4.82
C HIS A 243 6.90 21.08 -3.45
N LYS A 244 7.04 22.02 -2.49
CA LYS A 244 7.58 21.72 -1.14
C LYS A 244 6.84 20.58 -0.45
N MET A 245 5.52 20.52 -0.63
CA MET A 245 4.69 19.47 -0.04
C MET A 245 4.97 18.09 -0.64
N SER A 246 5.26 18.02 -1.94
CA SER A 246 5.64 16.78 -2.63
C SER A 246 7.01 16.29 -2.13
N ILE A 247 7.95 17.20 -1.92
CA ILE A 247 9.26 16.88 -1.32
C ILE A 247 9.07 16.27 0.07
N VAL A 248 8.30 16.93 0.95
CA VAL A 248 8.05 16.43 2.31
C VAL A 248 7.41 15.05 2.30
N TYR A 249 6.44 14.81 1.42
CA TYR A 249 5.80 13.50 1.27
C TYR A 249 6.82 12.44 0.81
N ALA A 250 7.59 12.75 -0.23
CA ALA A 250 8.56 11.82 -0.80
C ALA A 250 9.68 11.43 0.19
N LEU A 251 10.19 12.38 0.96
CA LEU A 251 11.22 12.11 1.97
C LEU A 251 10.69 11.28 3.16
N LYS A 252 9.41 11.45 3.52
CA LYS A 252 8.78 10.63 4.57
C LYS A 252 8.60 9.18 4.15
N ASN A 253 8.36 8.89 2.87
CA ASN A 253 8.22 7.51 2.39
C ASN A 253 9.52 6.70 2.52
N VAL A 254 10.69 7.35 2.46
CA VAL A 254 11.98 6.66 2.62
C VAL A 254 12.51 6.64 4.06
N LYS A 255 12.19 7.67 4.87
CA LYS A 255 12.70 7.81 6.24
C LYS A 255 12.37 6.61 7.14
N TYR A 256 11.13 6.12 7.07
CA TYR A 256 10.66 5.09 8.00
C TYR A 256 10.97 3.65 7.58
N LEU A 257 11.54 3.44 6.38
CA LEU A 257 11.84 2.10 5.88
C LEU A 257 12.94 1.40 6.69
N LEU A 258 13.96 2.14 7.14
CA LEU A 258 15.05 1.57 7.94
C LEU A 258 14.55 1.09 9.33
N PRO A 259 13.83 1.89 10.13
CA PRO A 259 13.20 1.40 11.37
C PRO A 259 12.24 0.22 11.17
N LEU A 260 11.49 0.18 10.07
CA LEU A 260 10.63 -0.96 9.74
C LEU A 260 11.44 -2.22 9.46
N TYR A 261 12.50 -2.11 8.65
CA TYR A 261 13.43 -3.19 8.39
C TYR A 261 14.03 -3.74 9.68
N GLU A 262 14.52 -2.88 10.59
CA GLU A 262 15.10 -3.32 11.86
C GLU A 262 14.10 -4.11 12.73
N LYS A 263 12.80 -3.79 12.67
CA LYS A 263 11.75 -4.57 13.34
C LYS A 263 11.51 -5.91 12.66
N PHE A 264 11.35 -5.93 11.34
CA PHE A 264 11.10 -7.18 10.62
C PHE A 264 12.29 -8.12 10.66
N ASN A 265 13.53 -7.61 10.59
CA ASN A 265 14.75 -8.40 10.64
C ASN A 265 14.97 -9.09 11.99
N LYS A 266 14.27 -8.65 13.06
CA LYS A 266 14.23 -9.35 14.35
C LYS A 266 13.18 -10.47 14.39
N MET A 267 12.18 -10.42 13.50
CA MET A 267 11.04 -11.34 13.49
C MET A 267 11.13 -12.39 12.37
N LEU A 268 11.89 -12.10 11.31
CA LEU A 268 12.00 -12.90 10.10
C LEU A 268 13.47 -13.01 9.66
N PRO A 269 13.91 -14.17 9.15
CA PRO A 269 15.20 -14.29 8.48
C PRO A 269 15.27 -13.37 7.27
N LYS A 270 16.36 -12.60 7.16
CA LYS A 270 16.59 -11.64 6.08
C LYS A 270 16.51 -12.32 4.71
N GLU A 271 17.20 -13.44 4.57
CA GLU A 271 17.37 -14.18 3.33
C GLU A 271 16.02 -14.66 2.77
N GLU A 272 15.10 -15.06 3.63
CA GLU A 272 13.76 -15.49 3.25
C GLU A 272 12.94 -14.32 2.70
N VAL A 273 13.03 -13.14 3.33
CA VAL A 273 12.36 -11.93 2.82
C VAL A 273 12.98 -11.48 1.49
N LEU A 274 14.31 -11.55 1.34
CA LEU A 274 14.97 -11.23 0.07
C LEU A 274 14.51 -12.17 -1.06
N GLU A 275 14.41 -13.47 -0.79
CA GLU A 275 13.92 -14.44 -1.76
C GLU A 275 12.48 -14.11 -2.18
N LYS A 276 11.59 -13.91 -1.20
CA LYS A 276 10.19 -13.57 -1.46
C LYS A 276 10.01 -12.19 -2.11
N SER A 277 10.93 -11.25 -1.90
CA SER A 277 10.89 -9.94 -2.55
C SER A 277 11.12 -10.04 -4.07
N LYS A 278 11.77 -11.12 -4.55
CA LYS A 278 11.97 -11.33 -5.99
C LYS A 278 10.65 -11.46 -6.75
N ASP A 279 9.61 -12.01 -6.12
CA ASP A 279 8.27 -12.10 -6.74
C ASP A 279 7.72 -10.71 -7.09
N PHE A 280 7.95 -9.72 -6.21
CA PHE A 280 7.54 -8.34 -6.43
C PHE A 280 8.41 -7.63 -7.46
N ILE A 281 9.72 -7.90 -7.47
CA ILE A 281 10.63 -7.38 -8.51
C ILE A 281 10.26 -7.92 -9.90
N ASN A 282 9.91 -9.20 -9.98
CA ASN A 282 9.57 -9.88 -11.24
C ASN A 282 8.21 -9.45 -11.80
N TYR A 283 7.40 -8.71 -11.04
CA TYR A 283 6.16 -8.10 -11.53
C TYR A 283 6.39 -7.25 -12.79
N CYS A 284 7.59 -6.68 -12.95
CA CYS A 284 7.95 -5.92 -14.15
C CYS A 284 7.79 -6.69 -15.48
N PHE A 285 7.84 -8.03 -15.45
CA PHE A 285 7.69 -8.90 -16.62
C PHE A 285 6.23 -9.26 -16.95
N LEU A 286 5.32 -9.05 -16.00
CA LEU A 286 3.93 -9.44 -16.11
C LEU A 286 3.29 -8.76 -17.33
N ASN A 287 2.58 -9.53 -18.14
CA ASN A 287 1.88 -9.07 -19.34
C ASN A 287 2.79 -8.35 -20.35
N SER A 288 4.08 -8.69 -20.42
CA SER A 288 5.10 -8.06 -21.27
C SER A 288 4.72 -7.96 -22.76
N ARG A 289 3.94 -8.92 -23.27
CA ARG A 289 3.45 -8.95 -24.66
C ARG A 289 2.56 -7.76 -25.05
N TYR A 290 1.86 -7.15 -24.10
CA TYR A 290 0.99 -6.01 -24.40
C TYR A 290 1.76 -4.70 -24.32
N LYS A 291 1.93 -4.03 -25.47
CA LYS A 291 2.64 -2.75 -25.55
C LYS A 291 1.79 -1.55 -25.12
N LEU A 292 0.47 -1.65 -25.23
CA LEU A 292 -0.47 -0.62 -24.78
C LEU A 292 -1.45 -1.18 -23.75
N PRO A 293 -1.91 -0.36 -22.78
CA PRO A 293 -2.93 -0.78 -21.82
C PRO A 293 -4.28 -1.05 -22.48
N THR A 294 -4.56 -0.45 -23.64
CA THR A 294 -5.76 -0.70 -24.45
C THR A 294 -5.74 -2.08 -25.09
N ASP A 295 -4.57 -2.56 -25.52
CA ASP A 295 -4.43 -3.90 -26.07
C ASP A 295 -4.68 -4.96 -25.01
N LEU A 296 -4.05 -4.81 -23.83
CA LEU A 296 -4.28 -5.70 -22.68
C LEU A 296 -5.77 -5.79 -22.33
N ALA A 297 -6.49 -4.67 -22.39
CA ALA A 297 -7.89 -4.54 -22.03
C ALA A 297 -8.90 -5.10 -23.05
N LYS A 298 -8.44 -5.65 -24.18
CA LYS A 298 -9.36 -6.25 -25.18
C LYS A 298 -10.06 -7.47 -24.58
N ARG A 299 -11.39 -7.52 -24.75
CA ARG A 299 -12.22 -8.64 -24.30
C ARG A 299 -11.76 -9.94 -24.96
N GLY A 300 -11.68 -11.02 -24.19
CA GLY A 300 -11.18 -12.32 -24.63
C GLY A 300 -9.66 -12.50 -24.49
N ASN A 301 -8.90 -11.44 -24.24
CA ASN A 301 -7.47 -11.60 -23.97
C ASN A 301 -7.24 -12.37 -22.67
N ILE A 302 -6.30 -13.31 -22.74
CA ILE A 302 -5.72 -13.94 -21.56
C ILE A 302 -4.70 -12.95 -20.98
N VAL A 303 -4.67 -12.76 -19.67
CA VAL A 303 -3.73 -11.89 -18.97
C VAL A 303 -3.23 -12.59 -17.72
N GLU A 304 -1.98 -12.33 -17.37
CA GLU A 304 -1.42 -12.75 -16.10
C GLU A 304 -1.90 -11.77 -15.02
N ALA A 305 -2.47 -12.28 -13.93
CA ALA A 305 -3.10 -11.48 -12.89
C ALA A 305 -2.59 -11.87 -11.51
N MET A 306 -1.92 -10.92 -10.83
CA MET A 306 -1.42 -11.11 -9.47
C MET A 306 -2.52 -10.77 -8.46
N LEU A 307 -2.96 -11.72 -7.65
CA LEU A 307 -3.98 -11.49 -6.62
C LEU A 307 -3.39 -10.62 -5.49
N VAL A 308 -4.04 -9.48 -5.18
CA VAL A 308 -3.58 -8.54 -4.13
C VAL A 308 -4.55 -8.38 -2.97
N SER A 309 -5.81 -8.75 -3.16
CA SER A 309 -6.82 -8.80 -2.11
C SER A 309 -7.92 -9.78 -2.50
N LYS A 310 -8.45 -10.50 -1.50
CA LYS A 310 -9.51 -11.48 -1.67
C LYS A 310 -10.47 -11.38 -0.50
N SER A 311 -11.74 -11.33 -0.82
CA SER A 311 -12.84 -11.29 0.13
C SER A 311 -14.02 -12.12 -0.42
N ILE A 312 -15.08 -12.24 0.37
CA ILE A 312 -16.33 -12.88 -0.10
C ILE A 312 -17.03 -12.08 -1.21
N ILE A 313 -16.74 -10.78 -1.33
CA ILE A 313 -17.40 -9.89 -2.30
C ILE A 313 -16.61 -9.71 -3.60
N ASN A 314 -15.28 -9.83 -3.55
CA ASN A 314 -14.44 -9.69 -4.74
C ASN A 314 -13.01 -10.23 -4.52
N CYS A 315 -12.35 -10.48 -5.65
CA CYS A 315 -10.90 -10.59 -5.76
C CYS A 315 -10.37 -9.40 -6.56
N VAL A 316 -9.28 -8.79 -6.10
CA VAL A 316 -8.61 -7.66 -6.75
C VAL A 316 -7.24 -8.10 -7.23
N PHE A 317 -6.91 -7.77 -8.47
CA PHE A 317 -5.68 -8.17 -9.13
C PHE A 317 -4.90 -6.96 -9.65
N LYS A 318 -3.57 -7.06 -9.53
CA LYS A 318 -2.63 -6.21 -10.25
C LYS A 318 -2.25 -6.88 -11.57
N LEU A 319 -2.18 -6.09 -12.64
CA LEU A 319 -1.99 -6.56 -14.02
C LEU A 319 -0.72 -6.01 -14.68
N ASN A 320 0.11 -5.28 -13.93
CA ASN A 320 1.21 -4.48 -14.47
C ASN A 320 0.71 -3.49 -15.55
N SER A 321 -0.36 -2.79 -15.18
CA SER A 321 -1.09 -1.85 -16.00
C SER A 321 -1.71 -0.79 -15.11
N THR A 322 -2.05 0.38 -15.68
CA THR A 322 -2.83 1.42 -15.01
C THR A 322 -4.27 1.01 -14.68
N ARG A 323 -4.65 -0.23 -15.02
CA ARG A 323 -5.98 -0.82 -14.86
C ARG A 323 -5.92 -1.92 -13.81
N LYS A 324 -6.95 -2.00 -12.97
CA LYS A 324 -7.08 -3.06 -11.97
C LYS A 324 -7.92 -4.21 -12.50
N GLY A 325 -7.53 -5.44 -12.20
CA GLY A 325 -8.37 -6.61 -12.43
C GLY A 325 -9.33 -6.84 -11.26
N ILE A 326 -10.58 -7.18 -11.54
CA ILE A 326 -11.58 -7.51 -10.51
C ILE A 326 -12.38 -8.74 -10.94
N ALA A 327 -12.51 -9.70 -10.03
CA ALA A 327 -13.55 -10.74 -10.10
C ALA A 327 -14.56 -10.48 -8.97
N CYS A 328 -15.82 -10.25 -9.31
CA CYS A 328 -16.84 -9.80 -8.34
C CYS A 328 -18.17 -10.55 -8.41
N THR A 329 -18.37 -11.45 -9.38
CA THR A 329 -19.56 -12.32 -9.39
C THR A 329 -19.29 -13.55 -8.51
N PRO A 330 -20.30 -14.10 -7.80
CA PRO A 330 -20.11 -15.31 -6.99
C PRO A 330 -19.46 -16.47 -7.77
N SER A 331 -19.85 -16.66 -9.03
CA SER A 331 -19.24 -17.64 -9.93
C SER A 331 -17.75 -17.37 -10.18
N SER A 332 -17.38 -16.12 -10.48
CA SER A 332 -15.97 -15.76 -10.73
C SER A 332 -15.12 -15.86 -9.47
N ILE A 333 -15.62 -15.43 -8.31
CA ILE A 333 -14.89 -15.46 -7.04
C ILE A 333 -14.60 -16.91 -6.63
N ALA A 334 -15.57 -17.82 -6.82
CA ALA A 334 -15.42 -19.24 -6.51
C ALA A 334 -14.25 -19.89 -7.26
N GLN A 335 -13.89 -19.41 -8.46
CA GLN A 335 -12.76 -19.92 -9.25
C GLN A 335 -11.40 -19.66 -8.58
N PHE A 336 -11.32 -18.66 -7.71
CA PHE A 336 -10.08 -18.26 -7.04
C PHE A 336 -9.99 -18.80 -5.61
N ARG A 337 -10.83 -19.78 -5.21
CA ARG A 337 -10.88 -20.29 -3.82
C ARG A 337 -9.53 -20.77 -3.31
N ASN A 338 -8.74 -21.41 -4.17
CA ASN A 338 -7.42 -21.98 -3.84
C ASN A 338 -6.25 -21.06 -4.21
N VAL A 339 -6.53 -19.81 -4.60
CA VAL A 339 -5.51 -18.82 -4.95
C VAL A 339 -5.26 -17.92 -3.73
N ASN A 340 -3.99 -17.75 -3.38
CA ASN A 340 -3.51 -16.95 -2.27
C ASN A 340 -3.06 -15.57 -2.74
N VAL A 341 -3.07 -14.59 -1.82
CA VAL A 341 -2.57 -13.25 -2.14
C VAL A 341 -1.08 -13.32 -2.42
N GLY A 342 -0.66 -12.75 -3.55
CA GLY A 342 0.69 -12.88 -4.11
C GLY A 342 0.76 -13.82 -5.32
N ASP A 343 -0.16 -14.79 -5.44
CA ASP A 343 -0.17 -15.73 -6.56
C ASP A 343 -0.49 -15.01 -7.88
N ILE A 344 0.18 -15.44 -8.95
CA ILE A 344 -0.10 -15.02 -10.33
C ILE A 344 -0.90 -16.13 -11.00
N VAL A 345 -2.05 -15.77 -11.57
CA VAL A 345 -2.94 -16.70 -12.28
C VAL A 345 -3.33 -16.14 -13.64
N LEU A 346 -3.58 -17.03 -14.60
CA LEU A 346 -4.11 -16.62 -15.90
C LEU A 346 -5.60 -16.30 -15.79
N CYS A 347 -6.00 -15.19 -16.39
CA CYS A 347 -7.38 -14.73 -16.41
C CYS A 347 -7.78 -14.29 -17.82
N VAL A 348 -9.04 -14.48 -18.19
CA VAL A 348 -9.64 -13.88 -19.39
C VAL A 348 -10.26 -12.53 -19.03
N VAL A 349 -9.99 -11.51 -19.83
CA VAL A 349 -10.68 -10.21 -19.77
C VAL A 349 -12.10 -10.39 -20.28
N SER A 350 -13.05 -10.44 -19.36
CA SER A 350 -14.48 -10.65 -19.67
C SER A 350 -15.18 -9.36 -20.09
N ASN A 351 -14.86 -8.24 -19.41
CA ASN A 351 -15.44 -6.93 -19.67
C ASN A 351 -14.57 -5.82 -19.04
N LYS A 352 -14.97 -4.56 -19.22
CA LYS A 352 -14.33 -3.38 -18.60
C LYS A 352 -15.36 -2.42 -18.02
N SER A 353 -14.99 -1.67 -16.99
CA SER A 353 -15.82 -0.56 -16.48
C SER A 353 -15.97 0.56 -17.51
N ILE A 354 -16.98 1.41 -17.31
CA ILE A 354 -17.27 2.56 -18.18
C ILE A 354 -16.06 3.50 -18.27
N ASP A 355 -15.43 3.80 -17.13
CA ASP A 355 -14.22 4.63 -17.05
C ASP A 355 -12.95 3.89 -17.52
N GLN A 356 -13.07 2.61 -17.90
CA GLN A 356 -12.00 1.75 -18.37
C GLN A 356 -10.88 1.48 -17.35
N LYS A 357 -11.01 1.92 -16.10
CA LYS A 357 -9.99 1.70 -15.05
C LYS A 357 -10.04 0.30 -14.44
N ILE A 358 -11.15 -0.40 -14.57
CA ILE A 358 -11.35 -1.76 -14.08
C ILE A 358 -11.55 -2.72 -15.25
N LEU A 359 -10.85 -3.85 -15.22
CA LEU A 359 -11.06 -5.01 -16.07
C LEU A 359 -11.72 -6.10 -15.25
N TYR A 360 -12.88 -6.59 -15.71
CA TYR A 360 -13.55 -7.71 -15.09
C TYR A 360 -12.93 -9.02 -15.57
N LEU A 361 -12.54 -9.88 -14.64
CA LEU A 361 -11.76 -11.08 -14.92
C LEU A 361 -12.52 -12.35 -14.58
N CYS A 362 -12.31 -13.39 -15.40
CA CYS A 362 -12.64 -14.78 -15.09
C CYS A 362 -11.33 -15.58 -15.11
N LYS A 363 -11.18 -16.58 -14.23
CA LYS A 363 -10.00 -17.44 -14.24
C LYS A 363 -9.93 -18.19 -15.58
N HIS A 364 -8.75 -18.26 -16.16
CA HIS A 364 -8.46 -19.10 -17.32
C HIS A 364 -7.75 -20.37 -16.85
N ASP A 365 -8.10 -21.51 -17.43
CA ASP A 365 -7.45 -22.81 -17.23
C ASP A 365 -7.33 -23.51 -18.59
N ASP A 366 -6.31 -24.35 -18.77
CA ASP A 366 -6.02 -25.04 -20.03
C ASP A 366 -7.09 -26.10 -20.35
N VAL A 367 -7.83 -26.55 -19.33
CA VAL A 367 -8.91 -27.54 -19.44
C VAL A 367 -10.28 -26.88 -19.63
N TYR A 368 -10.46 -25.67 -19.11
CA TYR A 368 -11.77 -25.02 -19.05
C TYR A 368 -11.65 -23.55 -19.42
N ASP A 369 -12.12 -23.21 -20.61
CA ASP A 369 -12.41 -21.82 -20.92
C ASP A 369 -13.74 -21.41 -20.26
N TYR A 370 -13.64 -20.85 -19.05
CA TYR A 370 -14.81 -20.32 -18.32
C TYR A 370 -15.51 -19.15 -19.06
N TRP A 371 -14.89 -18.62 -20.11
CA TRP A 371 -15.48 -17.65 -21.04
C TRP A 371 -16.39 -18.30 -22.08
N ASN A 372 -15.98 -19.43 -22.65
CA ASN A 372 -16.76 -20.16 -23.62
C ASN A 372 -17.90 -20.94 -22.92
N LEU A 373 -19.12 -20.43 -23.04
CA LEU A 373 -20.33 -21.05 -22.46
C LEU A 373 -20.56 -22.51 -22.87
N LYS A 374 -19.94 -22.97 -23.97
CA LYS A 374 -20.00 -24.37 -24.42
C LYS A 374 -18.99 -25.27 -23.72
N GLU A 375 -17.81 -24.74 -23.35
CA GLU A 375 -16.69 -25.48 -22.74
C GLU A 375 -16.63 -25.32 -21.22
N ARG A 376 -17.32 -24.32 -20.67
CA ARG A 376 -17.44 -24.11 -19.22
C ARG A 376 -18.08 -25.35 -18.56
N PRO A 377 -17.47 -25.92 -17.50
CA PRO A 377 -18.09 -26.99 -16.74
C PRO A 377 -19.34 -26.42 -16.06
N ARG A 378 -20.50 -26.91 -16.48
CA ARG A 378 -21.77 -26.60 -15.83
C ARG A 378 -21.74 -27.34 -14.49
N GLY A 379 -21.50 -26.61 -13.41
CA GLY A 379 -21.82 -27.12 -12.09
C GLY A 379 -23.28 -27.60 -12.13
N LYS A 380 -23.56 -28.79 -11.59
CA LYS A 380 -24.92 -29.26 -11.35
C LYS A 380 -25.59 -28.39 -10.27
N PHE A 381 -25.75 -27.11 -10.53
CA PHE A 381 -26.65 -26.28 -9.78
C PHE A 381 -28.01 -26.48 -10.45
N LYS A 382 -28.77 -27.47 -9.98
CA LYS A 382 -30.22 -27.50 -10.20
C LYS A 382 -30.75 -26.31 -9.38
N PRO A 383 -31.26 -25.22 -9.99
CA PRO A 383 -32.09 -24.31 -9.23
C PRO A 383 -33.29 -25.14 -8.77
N SER A 384 -33.47 -25.27 -7.46
CA SER A 384 -34.57 -25.99 -6.81
C SER A 384 -35.91 -25.27 -6.98
N ILE A 385 -36.20 -24.77 -8.18
CA ILE A 385 -37.37 -23.95 -8.49
C ILE A 385 -38.40 -24.71 -9.31
N HIS A 386 -38.09 -25.91 -9.83
CA HIS A 386 -39.05 -26.75 -10.57
C HIS A 386 -39.11 -28.20 -10.07
N GLU A 387 -39.17 -28.39 -8.76
CA GLU A 387 -39.84 -29.56 -8.20
C GLU A 387 -41.04 -29.01 -7.44
N ILE A 388 -42.21 -29.01 -8.10
CA ILE A 388 -43.50 -28.89 -7.44
C ILE A 388 -43.67 -30.21 -6.68
N GLU A 389 -43.05 -30.30 -5.52
CA GLU A 389 -43.58 -31.13 -4.45
C GLU A 389 -44.57 -30.25 -3.71
N THR A 390 -45.83 -30.65 -3.77
CA THR A 390 -46.89 -30.10 -2.93
C THR A 390 -46.40 -30.15 -1.48
N ASP A 391 -46.43 -29.00 -0.81
CA ASP A 391 -46.12 -28.88 0.60
C ASP A 391 -46.99 -29.89 1.39
N PRO A 392 -46.40 -30.85 2.13
CA PRO A 392 -47.16 -31.84 2.89
C PRO A 392 -47.99 -31.23 4.04
N MET A 393 -47.87 -29.93 4.35
CA MET A 393 -48.80 -29.22 5.25
C MET A 393 -50.07 -28.71 4.58
N ILE A 394 -50.18 -28.72 3.24
CA ILE A 394 -51.39 -28.29 2.50
C ILE A 394 -52.19 -29.53 2.05
N LYS A 395 -52.48 -30.43 2.98
CA LYS A 395 -53.35 -31.61 2.75
C LYS A 395 -54.35 -31.88 3.87
N PHE A 396 -54.72 -30.85 4.62
CA PHE A 396 -55.82 -30.92 5.58
C PHE A 396 -56.69 -29.67 5.44
N CYS A 397 -57.54 -29.62 4.42
CA CYS A 397 -58.67 -28.67 4.41
C CYS A 397 -59.82 -28.98 3.45
N ASP A 398 -59.79 -30.05 2.64
CA ASP A 398 -60.85 -30.30 1.64
C ASP A 398 -61.50 -31.70 1.76
N GLU A 399 -61.86 -32.12 2.98
CA GLU A 399 -62.82 -33.23 3.17
C GLU A 399 -63.79 -32.92 4.32
N GLU A 400 -64.58 -31.86 4.18
CA GLU A 400 -65.91 -31.80 4.78
C GLU A 400 -66.86 -31.19 3.74
N ASN A 401 -67.66 -32.07 3.11
CA ASN A 401 -69.00 -31.84 2.54
C ASN A 401 -69.28 -32.75 1.34
N ILE A 402 -69.24 -34.08 1.51
CA ILE A 402 -70.10 -35.01 0.76
C ILE A 402 -70.47 -36.18 1.68
N THR A 403 -71.57 -36.05 2.42
CA THR A 403 -72.70 -37.00 2.47
C THR A 403 -73.85 -36.37 3.23
#